data_AF-A0A937NP51-F1
#
_entry.id   AF-A0A937NP51-F1
#
_cell.length_a   1.000
_cell.length_b   1.000
_cell.length_c   1.000
_cell.angle_alpha   90.00
_cell.angle_beta   90.00
_cell.angle_gamma   90.00
#
_symmetry.space_group_name_H-M   'P 1'
#
loop_
_entity.id
_entity.type
_entity.pdbx_description
1 polymer ?
#
loop_
_entity_poly.entity_id
_entity_poly.type
_entity_poly.pdbx_seq_one_letter_code
_entity_poly.pdbx_strand_id
1 'polypeptide(L)'
;MHLVPFFAVDPELAARETRVLHLLVPQDGLPVGSYGLLEFYCPDPACDCRRVMLNIAEEKRPNHFLASISYGFDRDDEMAGPFLDPMNPQSKYAEGLLQLVEETVLADRRYVARLERHYVTVKQAASDPKHPAHRKLQKVLADDAASFPLPRSVRRPRGKSLKRKRKPRRRKRIKRKSGQN
;
A
#
# COMPACT_ATOMS: atom_id res chain seq x y z
N MET A 1 -7.45 19.49 7.65
CA MET A 1 -6.17 18.82 7.31
C MET A 1 -6.40 18.01 6.05
N HIS A 2 -5.77 18.41 4.95
CA HIS A 2 -5.93 17.73 3.67
C HIS A 2 -5.01 16.53 3.60
N LEU A 3 -5.53 15.38 3.20
CA LEU A 3 -4.76 14.17 3.02
C LEU A 3 -4.77 13.78 1.55
N VAL A 4 -3.61 13.43 1.03
CA VAL A 4 -3.43 13.00 -0.35
C VAL A 4 -3.01 11.55 -0.39
N PRO A 5 -3.58 10.74 -1.29
CA PRO A 5 -3.15 9.36 -1.41
C PRO A 5 -1.78 9.29 -2.08
N PHE A 6 -0.92 8.39 -1.59
CA PHE A 6 0.45 8.27 -2.08
C PHE A 6 0.55 7.98 -3.58
N PHE A 7 -0.39 7.19 -4.13
CA PHE A 7 -0.41 6.89 -5.57
C PHE A 7 -0.58 8.13 -6.45
N ALA A 8 -1.13 9.23 -5.92
CA ALA A 8 -1.25 10.48 -6.67
C ALA A 8 0.08 11.26 -6.72
N VAL A 9 1.00 10.97 -5.79
CA VAL A 9 2.33 11.57 -5.71
C VAL A 9 3.34 10.78 -6.54
N ASP A 10 3.43 9.47 -6.31
CA ASP A 10 4.30 8.56 -7.07
C ASP A 10 3.53 7.28 -7.47
N PRO A 11 2.84 7.30 -8.63
CA PRO A 11 2.04 6.18 -9.09
C PRO A 11 2.85 4.90 -9.33
N GLU A 12 4.11 5.04 -9.79
CA GLU A 12 4.94 3.90 -10.17
C GLU A 12 5.47 3.18 -8.93
N LEU A 13 5.92 3.94 -7.93
CA LEU A 13 6.35 3.40 -6.65
C LEU A 13 5.16 2.82 -5.88
N ALA A 14 4.04 3.54 -5.81
CA ALA A 14 2.82 3.02 -5.17
C ALA A 14 2.38 1.68 -5.79
N ALA A 15 2.39 1.55 -7.12
CA ALA A 15 2.02 0.30 -7.79
C ALA A 15 2.93 -0.90 -7.43
N ARG A 16 4.17 -0.65 -7.00
CA ARG A 16 5.11 -1.68 -6.55
C ARG A 16 5.00 -1.98 -5.06
N GLU A 17 4.73 -0.95 -4.25
CA GLU A 17 4.92 -1.00 -2.80
C GLU A 17 3.61 -1.03 -1.99
N THR A 18 2.46 -0.74 -2.61
CA THR A 18 1.16 -0.90 -1.93
C THR A 18 0.97 -2.34 -1.48
N ARG A 19 0.62 -2.49 -0.20
CA ARG A 19 0.43 -3.79 0.43
C ARG A 19 -1.00 -4.27 0.31
N VAL A 20 -1.13 -5.58 0.14
CA VAL A 20 -2.39 -6.29 0.20
C VAL A 20 -2.26 -7.39 1.24
N LEU A 21 -3.19 -7.42 2.19
CA LEU A 21 -3.37 -8.50 3.14
C LEU A 21 -4.28 -9.55 2.50
N HIS A 22 -3.83 -10.80 2.48
CA HIS A 22 -4.61 -11.93 1.98
C HIS A 22 -5.07 -12.77 3.16
N LEU A 23 -6.34 -12.65 3.51
CA LEU A 23 -6.96 -13.44 4.57
C LEU A 23 -7.51 -14.73 3.96
N LEU A 24 -6.89 -15.86 4.27
CA LEU A 24 -7.21 -17.17 3.68
C LEU A 24 -8.31 -17.93 4.43
N VAL A 25 -8.55 -17.58 5.70
CA VAL A 25 -9.60 -18.13 6.56
C VAL A 25 -10.29 -16.98 7.29
N PRO A 26 -11.60 -17.05 7.60
CA PRO A 26 -12.25 -16.00 8.38
C PRO A 26 -11.58 -15.83 9.74
N GLN A 27 -11.41 -14.60 10.20
CA GLN A 27 -10.76 -14.27 11.46
C GLN A 27 -11.36 -12.99 12.02
N ASP A 28 -11.67 -12.96 13.32
CA ASP A 28 -12.14 -11.76 14.05
C ASP A 28 -13.30 -11.02 13.35
N GLY A 29 -14.26 -11.80 12.81
CA GLY A 29 -15.41 -11.27 12.08
C GLY A 29 -15.12 -10.82 10.64
N LEU A 30 -13.87 -10.86 10.19
CA LEU A 30 -13.46 -10.56 8.83
C LEU A 30 -13.70 -11.76 7.89
N PRO A 31 -14.35 -11.54 6.73
CA PRO A 31 -14.49 -12.58 5.72
C PRO A 31 -13.16 -12.87 5.00
N VAL A 32 -13.04 -14.04 4.39
CA VAL A 32 -11.94 -14.36 3.47
C VAL A 32 -11.87 -13.31 2.35
N GLY A 33 -10.68 -12.78 2.09
CA GLY A 33 -10.57 -11.64 1.19
C GLY A 33 -9.15 -11.15 0.95
N SER A 34 -9.04 -10.17 0.06
CA SER A 34 -7.82 -9.42 -0.20
C SER A 34 -8.08 -7.95 0.10
N TYR A 35 -7.33 -7.41 1.06
CA TYR A 35 -7.53 -6.08 1.62
C TYR A 35 -6.33 -5.21 1.30
N GLY A 36 -6.54 -4.18 0.49
CA GLY A 36 -5.50 -3.22 0.12
C GLY A 36 -5.32 -2.16 1.21
N LEU A 37 -4.07 -1.83 1.51
CA LEU A 37 -3.70 -0.74 2.41
C LEU A 37 -3.37 0.50 1.58
N LEU A 38 -4.31 1.43 1.50
CA LEU A 38 -4.12 2.70 0.79
C LEU A 38 -3.55 3.74 1.75
N GLU A 39 -2.39 4.27 1.41
CA GLU A 39 -1.64 5.20 2.25
C GLU A 39 -2.00 6.66 1.89
N PHE A 40 -2.30 7.46 2.92
CA PHE A 40 -2.65 8.87 2.80
C PHE A 40 -1.76 9.72 3.73
N TYR A 41 -1.30 10.85 3.21
CA TYR A 41 -0.33 11.72 3.89
C TYR A 41 -0.73 13.19 3.80
N CYS A 42 -0.32 13.99 4.78
CA CYS A 42 -0.45 15.44 4.76
C CYS A 42 0.55 16.05 3.74
N PRO A 43 0.11 16.76 2.69
CA PRO A 43 1.01 17.35 1.71
C PRO A 43 1.57 18.71 2.11
N ASP A 44 1.10 19.32 3.21
CA ASP A 44 1.58 20.65 3.63
C ASP A 44 3.08 20.60 4.00
N PRO A 45 3.97 21.29 3.27
CA PRO A 45 5.40 21.27 3.53
C PRO A 45 5.79 21.92 4.87
N ALA A 46 4.94 22.77 5.45
CA ALA A 46 5.16 23.40 6.75
C ALA A 46 4.70 22.54 7.94
N CYS A 47 4.01 21.42 7.68
CA CYS A 47 3.44 20.56 8.71
C CYS A 47 4.28 19.29 8.93
N ASP A 48 4.93 19.15 10.08
CA ASP A 48 5.72 17.96 10.45
C ASP A 48 4.90 16.93 11.25
N CYS A 49 3.68 16.61 10.80
CA CYS A 49 2.79 15.73 11.55
C CYS A 49 3.29 14.27 11.70
N ARG A 50 4.32 13.86 10.94
CA ARG A 50 4.93 12.51 10.97
C ARG A 50 3.92 11.37 11.14
N ARG A 51 2.89 11.36 10.29
CA ARG A 51 1.74 10.46 10.36
C ARG A 51 1.34 9.92 8.99
N VAL A 52 0.71 8.74 9.01
CA VAL A 52 0.00 8.14 7.88
C VAL A 52 -1.43 7.79 8.29
N MET A 53 -2.36 7.95 7.35
CA MET A 53 -3.67 7.34 7.42
C MET A 53 -3.73 6.15 6.47
N LEU A 54 -4.04 4.97 7.00
CA LEU A 54 -4.21 3.73 6.24
C LEU A 54 -5.70 3.48 6.03
N ASN A 55 -6.16 3.69 4.80
CA ASN A 55 -7.51 3.36 4.40
C ASN A 55 -7.54 1.95 3.82
N ILE A 56 -8.33 1.08 4.45
CA ILE A 56 -8.41 -0.33 4.09
C ILE A 56 -9.61 -0.56 3.21
N ALA A 57 -9.41 -1.16 2.04
CA ALA A 57 -10.50 -1.51 1.12
C ALA A 57 -10.36 -2.95 0.64
N GLU A 58 -11.48 -3.62 0.38
CA GLU A 58 -11.44 -4.88 -0.38
C GLU A 58 -10.93 -4.58 -1.80
N GLU A 59 -10.03 -5.41 -2.34
CA GLU A 59 -9.43 -5.20 -3.67
C GLU A 59 -10.50 -5.06 -4.78
N LYS A 60 -11.64 -5.74 -4.62
CA LYS A 60 -12.77 -5.68 -5.56
C LYS A 60 -13.57 -4.37 -5.46
N ARG A 61 -13.42 -3.62 -4.37
CA ARG A 61 -14.16 -2.38 -4.06
C ARG A 61 -13.20 -1.31 -3.50
N PRO A 62 -12.20 -0.86 -4.28
CA PRO A 62 -11.15 0.02 -3.79
C PRO A 62 -11.64 1.43 -3.37
N ASN A 63 -12.86 1.81 -3.76
CA ASN A 63 -13.47 3.09 -3.44
C ASN A 63 -14.36 3.04 -2.19
N HIS A 64 -14.43 1.89 -1.51
CA HIS A 64 -15.23 1.72 -0.30
C HIS A 64 -14.31 1.28 0.84
N PHE A 65 -13.96 2.25 1.70
CA PHE A 65 -13.11 1.99 2.84
C PHE A 65 -13.90 1.27 3.93
N LEU A 66 -13.33 0.16 4.40
CA LEU A 66 -13.86 -0.67 5.47
C LEU A 66 -13.34 -0.22 6.84
N ALA A 67 -12.12 0.34 6.85
CA ALA A 67 -11.49 0.93 8.03
C ALA A 67 -10.60 2.11 7.61
N SER A 68 -10.53 3.12 8.46
CA SER A 68 -9.57 4.23 8.33
C SER A 68 -8.75 4.28 9.61
N ILE A 69 -7.45 3.95 9.51
CA ILE A 69 -6.55 3.78 10.67
C ILE A 69 -5.52 4.89 10.66
N SER A 70 -5.44 5.64 11.75
CA SER A 70 -4.44 6.70 11.95
C SER A 70 -3.24 6.14 12.71
N TYR A 71 -2.02 6.42 12.22
CA TYR A 71 -0.76 5.98 12.80
C TYR A 71 0.32 7.07 12.73
N GLY A 72 0.91 7.41 13.86
CA GLY A 72 2.06 8.30 14.01
C GLY A 72 3.37 7.53 14.13
N PHE A 73 4.41 8.06 13.50
CA PHE A 73 5.74 7.46 13.52
C PHE A 73 6.49 7.72 14.83
N ASP A 74 6.20 8.84 15.49
CA ASP A 74 6.80 9.21 16.76
C ASP A 74 6.04 8.54 17.91
N ARG A 75 6.65 7.53 18.52
CA ARG A 75 6.01 6.66 19.53
C ARG A 75 5.75 7.33 20.87
N ASP A 76 6.38 8.48 21.12
CA ASP A 76 6.23 9.25 22.35
C ASP A 76 5.05 10.23 22.29
N ASP A 77 4.39 10.36 21.13
CA ASP A 77 3.18 11.17 20.95
C ASP A 77 1.95 10.45 21.54
N GLU A 78 1.14 11.15 22.33
CA GLU A 78 -0.08 10.62 22.95
C GLU A 78 -1.05 10.02 21.91
N MET A 79 -1.03 10.54 20.69
CA MET A 79 -1.85 10.13 19.57
C MET A 79 -1.06 9.31 18.53
N ALA A 80 0.04 8.65 18.90
CA ALA A 80 0.84 7.83 17.98
C ALA A 80 0.06 6.64 17.38
N GLY A 81 -0.95 6.12 18.07
CA GLY A 81 -1.75 5.00 17.60
C GLY A 81 -0.99 3.68 17.45
N PRO A 82 -1.51 2.71 16.67
CA PRO A 82 -2.64 2.86 15.73
C PRO A 82 -4.00 3.00 16.42
N PHE A 83 -4.94 3.71 15.77
CA PHE A 83 -6.35 3.76 16.20
C PHE A 83 -7.30 3.99 15.01
N LEU A 84 -8.58 3.62 15.16
CA LEU A 84 -9.61 3.94 14.18
C LEU A 84 -9.91 5.44 14.20
N ASP A 85 -9.74 6.09 13.05
CA ASP A 85 -9.96 7.53 12.94
C ASP A 85 -11.46 7.87 13.15
N PRO A 86 -11.81 8.67 14.18
CA PRO A 86 -13.20 8.93 14.53
C PRO A 86 -13.90 9.87 13.54
N MET A 87 -13.14 10.57 12.70
CA MET A 87 -13.68 11.50 11.71
C MET A 87 -14.01 10.80 10.38
N ASN A 88 -13.67 9.52 10.23
CA ASN A 88 -13.90 8.74 9.02
C ASN A 88 -14.94 7.63 9.25
N PRO A 89 -15.76 7.31 8.24
CA PRO A 89 -16.67 6.17 8.32
C PRO A 89 -15.93 4.87 8.60
N GLN A 90 -16.45 4.09 9.55
CA GLN A 90 -15.95 2.77 9.90
C GLN A 90 -17.01 1.72 9.57
N SER A 91 -16.61 0.59 8.98
CA SER A 91 -17.52 -0.53 8.77
C SER A 91 -17.57 -1.43 10.00
N LYS A 92 -18.49 -2.40 10.01
CA LYS A 92 -18.53 -3.47 11.03
C LYS A 92 -17.26 -4.32 11.12
N TYR A 93 -16.37 -4.21 10.12
CA TYR A 93 -15.10 -4.93 10.05
C TYR A 93 -13.92 -4.12 10.61
N ALA A 94 -14.14 -2.87 11.02
CA ALA A 94 -13.05 -1.94 11.33
C ALA A 94 -12.14 -2.42 12.47
N GLU A 95 -12.72 -2.90 13.56
CA GLU A 95 -11.95 -3.40 14.72
C GLU A 95 -11.06 -4.60 14.36
N GLY A 96 -11.62 -5.60 13.66
CA GLY A 96 -10.83 -6.75 13.21
C GLY A 96 -9.72 -6.35 12.22
N LEU A 97 -9.97 -5.36 11.35
CA LEU A 97 -8.96 -4.82 10.45
C LEU A 97 -7.87 -4.04 11.20
N LEU A 98 -8.21 -3.28 12.23
CA LEU A 98 -7.24 -2.60 13.09
C LEU A 98 -6.32 -3.62 13.74
N GLN A 99 -6.88 -4.63 14.40
CA GLN A 99 -6.11 -5.69 15.04
C GLN A 99 -5.18 -6.40 14.06
N LEU A 100 -5.70 -6.80 12.89
CA LEU A 100 -4.91 -7.46 11.86
C LEU A 100 -3.76 -6.57 11.35
N VAL A 101 -4.00 -5.28 11.13
CA VAL A 101 -2.98 -4.32 10.68
C VAL A 101 -1.92 -4.11 11.76
N GLU A 102 -2.32 -3.95 13.02
CA GLU A 102 -1.40 -3.79 14.14
C GLU A 102 -0.47 -5.00 14.29
N GLU A 103 -1.04 -6.20 14.36
CA GLU A 103 -0.30 -7.44 14.63
C GLU A 103 0.59 -7.88 13.45
N THR A 104 0.23 -7.54 12.22
CA THR A 104 0.95 -8.05 11.03
C THR A 104 1.72 -6.98 10.27
N VAL A 105 1.13 -5.80 10.06
CA VAL A 105 1.68 -4.76 9.19
C VAL A 105 2.56 -3.82 9.98
N LEU A 106 2.06 -3.30 11.09
CA LEU A 106 2.77 -2.31 11.91
C LEU A 106 3.83 -2.94 12.82
N ALA A 107 3.71 -4.24 13.10
CA ALA A 107 4.78 -5.02 13.75
C ALA A 107 6.03 -5.19 12.87
N ASP A 108 5.92 -5.09 11.54
CA ASP A 108 7.07 -5.16 10.61
C ASP A 108 7.79 -3.81 10.53
N ARG A 109 8.93 -3.69 11.21
CA ARG A 109 9.75 -2.46 11.19
C ARG A 109 10.18 -2.03 9.79
N ARG A 110 10.35 -2.96 8.84
CA ARG A 110 10.70 -2.62 7.44
C ARG A 110 9.51 -2.00 6.73
N TYR A 111 8.30 -2.43 7.08
CA TYR A 111 7.06 -1.84 6.59
C TYR A 111 6.90 -0.41 7.11
N VAL A 112 7.08 -0.21 8.43
CA VAL A 112 6.98 1.11 9.06
C VAL A 112 8.00 2.08 8.48
N ALA A 113 9.26 1.66 8.32
CA ALA A 113 10.29 2.48 7.67
C ALA A 113 9.91 2.85 6.22
N ARG A 114 9.18 1.99 5.51
CA ARG A 114 8.68 2.33 4.17
C ARG A 114 7.60 3.41 4.21
N LEU A 115 6.68 3.34 5.17
CA LEU A 115 5.66 4.38 5.37
C LEU A 115 6.29 5.75 5.66
N GLU A 116 7.33 5.79 6.51
CA GLU A 116 8.08 7.03 6.76
C GLU A 116 8.76 7.57 5.49
N ARG A 117 9.38 6.70 4.68
CA ARG A 117 9.96 7.12 3.40
C ARG A 117 8.91 7.71 2.47
N HIS A 118 7.74 7.09 2.37
CA HIS A 118 6.64 7.61 1.57
C HIS A 118 6.14 8.96 2.08
N TYR A 119 6.05 9.14 3.39
CA TYR A 119 5.77 10.44 4.01
C TYR A 119 6.80 11.51 3.55
N VAL A 120 8.10 11.20 3.64
CA VAL A 120 9.16 12.11 3.18
C VAL A 120 9.03 12.42 1.69
N THR A 121 8.76 11.42 0.84
CA THR A 121 8.53 11.61 -0.60
C THR A 121 7.38 12.60 -0.85
N VAL A 122 6.28 12.51 -0.10
CA VAL A 122 5.15 13.45 -0.23
C VAL A 122 5.57 14.87 0.16
N LYS A 123 6.33 15.05 1.24
CA LYS A 123 6.84 16.37 1.67
C LYS A 123 7.79 16.98 0.64
N GLN A 124 8.68 16.17 0.09
CA GLN A 124 9.60 16.60 -0.97
C GLN A 124 8.83 17.00 -2.23
N ALA A 125 7.87 16.18 -2.67
CA ALA A 125 7.04 16.47 -3.84
C ALA A 125 6.21 17.76 -3.68
N ALA A 126 5.73 18.04 -2.46
CA ALA A 126 5.00 19.27 -2.17
C ALA A 126 5.91 20.51 -2.13
N SER A 127 7.18 20.34 -1.77
CA SER A 127 8.15 21.44 -1.64
C SER A 127 8.93 21.74 -2.92
N ASP A 128 9.03 20.79 -3.86
CA ASP A 128 9.80 20.94 -5.10
C ASP A 128 8.90 21.36 -6.29
N PRO A 129 9.02 22.60 -6.80
CA PRO A 129 8.25 23.07 -7.95
C PRO A 129 8.46 22.27 -9.24
N LYS A 130 9.58 21.54 -9.36
CA LYS A 130 9.90 20.70 -10.52
C LYS A 130 9.27 19.31 -10.42
N HIS A 131 8.76 18.91 -9.26
CA HIS A 131 8.17 17.59 -9.09
C HIS A 131 6.86 17.46 -9.89
N PRO A 132 6.63 16.36 -10.63
CA PRO A 132 5.43 16.21 -11.47
C PRO A 132 4.10 16.34 -10.72
N ALA A 133 4.07 15.99 -9.43
CA ALA A 133 2.89 16.11 -8.58
C ALA A 133 2.69 17.51 -7.97
N HIS A 134 3.70 18.38 -7.96
CA HIS A 134 3.72 19.62 -7.18
C HIS A 134 2.49 20.51 -7.44
N ARG A 135 2.21 20.82 -8.72
CA ARG A 135 1.07 21.67 -9.10
C ARG A 135 -0.28 21.11 -8.61
N LYS A 136 -0.45 19.79 -8.61
CA LYS A 136 -1.67 19.14 -8.11
C LYS A 136 -1.76 19.22 -6.59
N LEU A 137 -0.64 19.03 -5.89
CA LEU A 137 -0.57 19.16 -4.43
C LEU A 137 -0.87 20.59 -3.97
N GLN A 138 -0.32 21.60 -4.64
CA GLN A 138 -0.63 23.00 -4.37
C GLN A 138 -2.11 23.32 -4.58
N LYS A 139 -2.74 22.74 -5.61
CA LYS A 139 -4.18 22.89 -5.81
C LYS A 139 -4.98 22.28 -4.66
N VAL A 140 -4.62 21.10 -4.18
CA VAL A 140 -5.30 20.47 -3.03
C VAL A 140 -5.11 21.27 -1.75
N LEU A 141 -3.96 21.88 -1.54
CA LEU A 141 -3.72 22.76 -0.39
C LEU A 141 -4.53 24.05 -0.45
N ALA A 142 -4.77 24.60 -1.64
CA ALA A 142 -5.51 25.85 -1.83
C ALA A 142 -7.04 25.69 -1.89
N ASP A 143 -7.54 24.48 -2.08
CA ASP A 143 -8.93 24.20 -2.42
C ASP A 143 -9.52 23.20 -1.42
N ASP A 144 -10.29 23.69 -0.45
CA ASP A 144 -10.85 22.88 0.65
C ASP A 144 -11.79 21.75 0.18
N ALA A 145 -12.20 21.75 -1.10
CA ALA A 145 -13.06 20.74 -1.71
C ALA A 145 -12.34 19.74 -2.64
N ALA A 146 -11.03 19.87 -2.87
CA ALA A 146 -10.32 19.06 -3.86
C ALA A 146 -9.96 17.66 -3.33
N SER A 147 -10.57 16.61 -3.89
CA SER A 147 -10.21 15.20 -3.64
C SER A 147 -9.50 14.56 -4.83
N PHE A 148 -8.61 13.60 -4.56
CA PHE A 148 -7.99 12.78 -5.60
C PHE A 148 -8.88 11.59 -5.97
N PRO A 149 -9.19 11.36 -7.26
CA PRO A 149 -9.91 10.16 -7.66
C PRO A 149 -9.07 8.90 -7.40
N LEU A 150 -9.64 7.94 -6.66
CA LEU A 150 -9.01 6.67 -6.34
C LEU A 150 -8.85 5.78 -7.59
N PRO A 151 -7.77 4.98 -7.68
CA PRO A 151 -7.57 4.09 -8.81
C PRO A 151 -8.67 3.01 -8.85
N ARG A 152 -9.18 2.72 -10.05
CA ARG A 152 -10.22 1.69 -10.27
C ARG A 152 -9.80 0.27 -9.85
N SER A 153 -8.50 0.03 -9.64
CA SER A 153 -8.00 -1.22 -9.05
C SER A 153 -6.60 -1.04 -8.47
N VAL A 154 -6.37 -1.50 -7.25
CA VAL A 154 -5.03 -1.72 -6.66
C VAL A 154 -4.45 -3.02 -7.22
N ARG A 155 -4.48 -3.20 -8.54
CA ARG A 155 -3.88 -4.38 -9.17
C ARG A 155 -2.43 -4.05 -9.45
N ARG A 156 -1.55 -4.77 -8.76
CA ARG A 156 -0.13 -4.89 -9.09
C ARG A 156 0.02 -5.05 -10.61
N PRO A 157 0.88 -4.30 -11.31
CA PRO A 157 1.19 -4.63 -12.68
C PRO A 157 1.70 -6.06 -12.71
N ARG A 158 1.00 -6.95 -13.45
CA ARG A 158 1.49 -8.31 -13.71
C ARG A 158 2.86 -8.15 -14.34
N GLY A 159 3.92 -8.46 -13.58
CA GLY A 159 5.29 -8.46 -14.08
C GLY A 159 5.31 -9.22 -15.41
N LYS A 160 5.88 -8.60 -16.44
CA LYS A 160 6.08 -9.25 -17.74
C LYS A 160 6.83 -10.56 -17.45
N SER A 161 6.12 -11.67 -17.65
CA SER A 161 6.69 -13.00 -17.49
C SER A 161 7.88 -13.11 -18.44
N LEU A 162 9.09 -13.03 -17.91
CA LEU A 162 10.30 -13.39 -18.64
C LEU A 162 10.10 -14.85 -19.07
N LYS A 163 9.80 -15.05 -20.36
CA LYS A 163 9.70 -16.36 -20.98
C LYS A 163 11.04 -17.08 -20.79
N ARG A 164 11.14 -17.87 -19.71
CA ARG A 164 12.22 -18.86 -19.52
C ARG A 164 12.12 -19.84 -20.68
N LYS A 165 12.95 -19.64 -21.72
CA LYS A 165 13.17 -20.63 -22.78
C LYS A 165 13.76 -21.89 -22.14
N ARG A 166 12.92 -22.90 -21.89
CA ARG A 166 13.35 -24.25 -21.52
C ARG A 166 14.11 -24.84 -22.70
N LYS A 167 15.43 -24.95 -22.59
CA LYS A 167 16.30 -25.66 -23.54
C LYS A 167 15.99 -27.18 -23.42
N PRO A 168 15.72 -27.90 -24.52
CA PRO A 168 15.38 -29.32 -24.45
C PRO A 168 16.59 -30.16 -24.03
N ARG A 169 16.37 -31.06 -23.05
CA ARG A 169 17.33 -32.08 -22.62
C ARG A 169 17.58 -33.06 -23.77
N ARG A 170 18.79 -33.06 -24.32
CA ARG A 170 19.29 -34.11 -25.23
C ARG A 170 19.26 -35.46 -24.52
N ARG A 171 18.39 -36.37 -24.96
CA ARG A 171 18.43 -37.80 -24.59
C ARG A 171 19.73 -38.39 -25.16
N LYS A 172 20.68 -38.77 -24.28
CA LYS A 172 21.82 -39.61 -24.65
C LYS A 172 21.30 -41.02 -24.95
N ARG A 173 21.47 -41.43 -26.20
CA ARG A 173 21.10 -42.74 -26.73
C ARG A 173 22.17 -43.75 -26.28
N ILE A 174 21.81 -44.63 -25.34
CA ILE A 174 22.68 -45.73 -24.89
C ILE A 174 22.76 -46.75 -26.03
N LYS A 175 23.94 -46.89 -26.64
CA LYS A 175 24.23 -47.98 -27.59
C LYS A 175 24.47 -49.25 -26.78
N ARG A 176 23.54 -50.21 -26.86
CA ARG A 176 23.78 -51.61 -26.49
C ARG A 176 24.78 -52.19 -27.50
N LYS A 177 25.97 -52.58 -27.05
CA LYS A 177 26.84 -53.48 -27.80
C LYS A 177 26.42 -54.91 -27.48
N SER A 178 25.91 -55.59 -28.49
CA SER A 178 25.73 -57.03 -28.59
C SER A 178 26.93 -57.62 -29.35
N GLY A 179 27.47 -58.73 -28.85
CA GLY A 179 28.51 -59.56 -29.45
C GLY A 179 29.25 -60.28 -28.31
N GLN A 180 28.83 -61.47 -27.88
CA GLN A 180 29.03 -62.81 -28.48
C GLN A 180 30.50 -63.20 -28.63
N ASN A 181 30.80 -64.34 -27.99
CA ASN A 181 32.02 -65.15 -27.89
C ASN A 181 33.17 -64.63 -27.05
#